data_AF-A0A226F091-F1
#
_entry.id   AF-A0A226F091-F1
#
_cell.length_a   1.000
_cell.length_b   1.000
_cell.length_c   1.000
_cell.angle_alpha   90.00
_cell.angle_beta   90.00
_cell.angle_gamma   90.00
#
_symmetry.space_group_name_H-M   'P 1'
#
loop_
_entity.id
_entity.type
_entity.pdbx_description
1 polymer ?
#
loop_
_entity_poly.entity_id
_entity_poly.type
_entity_poly.pdbx_seq_one_letter_code
_entity_poly.pdbx_strand_id
1 'polypeptide(L)'
;MLACLIPSTIFIGIFVLGGLAVMLVKFPCMPPFLGSMLDTCRAGIELGISVRIILLVVEFVILLPTVVAANYNVYALRCNLSSDDDSQEMTTRFIKTYQNLKLIEILATITTSWRLIPAFVVGFPVIQVLSSYVCIRLRDEISLSEFLMFLLLYLDGFFINMVLFTVASNTFEGSSELLRKWKWSQKHSRYTRKVLDSLTPLKFKICNNFVERTTPLVIQDFTIQNTVTGLLLKN
;
A
#
# COMPACT_ATOMS: atom_id res chain seq x y z
N MET A 1 5.04 16.75 -18.15
CA MET A 1 4.98 15.42 -17.48
C MET A 1 4.18 15.45 -16.19
N LEU A 2 4.34 16.44 -15.28
CA LEU A 2 3.49 16.61 -14.08
C LEU A 2 1.99 16.79 -14.39
N ALA A 3 1.66 17.42 -15.53
CA ALA A 3 0.30 17.75 -15.94
C ALA A 3 -0.59 16.55 -16.31
N CYS A 4 -0.02 15.41 -16.76
CA CYS A 4 -0.79 14.18 -17.01
C CYS A 4 -0.92 13.29 -15.78
N LEU A 5 -0.20 13.61 -14.69
CA LEU A 5 -0.12 12.78 -13.50
C LEU A 5 -1.17 13.14 -12.47
N ILE A 6 -1.32 14.44 -12.23
CA ILE A 6 -2.32 15.02 -11.34
C ILE A 6 -3.75 14.51 -11.66
N PRO A 7 -4.19 14.41 -12.93
CA PRO A 7 -5.54 13.94 -13.25
C PRO A 7 -5.76 12.48 -12.87
N SER A 8 -4.81 11.57 -13.13
CA SER A 8 -5.01 10.15 -12.86
C SER A 8 -4.95 9.82 -11.37
N THR A 9 -4.08 10.49 -10.61
CA THR A 9 -3.99 10.31 -9.15
C THR A 9 -5.19 10.92 -8.44
N ILE A 10 -5.64 12.10 -8.89
CA ILE A 10 -6.87 12.73 -8.41
C ILE A 10 -8.06 11.87 -8.77
N PHE A 11 -8.12 11.32 -9.99
CA PHE A 11 -9.24 10.49 -10.41
C PHE A 11 -9.37 9.23 -9.56
N ILE A 12 -8.29 8.45 -9.40
CA ILE A 12 -8.31 7.23 -8.57
C ILE A 12 -8.60 7.57 -7.10
N GLY A 13 -7.94 8.60 -6.56
CA GLY A 13 -8.15 9.01 -5.18
C GLY A 13 -9.58 9.47 -4.91
N ILE A 14 -10.12 10.37 -5.74
CA ILE A 14 -11.49 10.89 -5.57
C ILE A 14 -12.52 9.79 -5.80
N PHE A 15 -12.36 8.93 -6.80
CA PHE A 15 -13.36 7.91 -7.10
C PHE A 15 -13.40 6.81 -6.04
N VAL A 16 -12.23 6.35 -5.58
CA VAL A 16 -12.15 5.33 -4.53
C VAL A 16 -12.60 5.90 -3.17
N LEU A 17 -12.10 7.07 -2.77
CA LEU A 17 -12.50 7.69 -1.50
C LEU A 17 -13.96 8.12 -1.52
N GLY A 18 -14.45 8.63 -2.65
CA GLY A 18 -15.85 9.01 -2.85
C GLY A 18 -16.77 7.80 -2.82
N GLY A 19 -16.41 6.71 -3.50
CA GLY A 19 -17.15 5.45 -3.46
C GLY A 19 -17.23 4.86 -2.05
N LEU A 20 -16.12 4.86 -1.32
CA LEU A 20 -16.08 4.41 0.08
C LEU A 20 -16.92 5.31 0.98
N ALA A 21 -16.84 6.64 0.83
CA ALA A 21 -17.68 7.56 1.60
C ALA A 21 -19.17 7.34 1.33
N VAL A 22 -19.57 7.13 0.08
CA VAL A 22 -20.98 6.82 -0.28
C VAL A 22 -21.41 5.49 0.34
N MET A 23 -20.56 4.45 0.28
CA MET A 23 -20.83 3.17 0.92
C MET A 23 -20.99 3.29 2.44
N LEU A 24 -20.13 4.05 3.14
CA LEU A 24 -20.26 4.27 4.58
C LEU A 24 -21.55 5.00 4.96
N VAL A 25 -21.95 6.00 4.16
CA VAL A 25 -23.17 6.77 4.41
C VAL A 25 -24.40 5.88 4.28
N LYS A 26 -24.41 4.97 3.30
CA LYS A 26 -25.53 4.06 3.05
C LYS A 26 -25.53 2.85 3.99
N PHE A 27 -24.36 2.30 4.30
CA PHE A 27 -24.21 1.03 5.02
C PHE A 27 -23.09 1.08 6.07
N PRO A 28 -23.26 1.84 7.18
CA PRO A 28 -22.21 2.03 8.19
C PRO A 28 -21.87 0.75 8.96
N CYS A 29 -22.79 -0.22 8.99
CA CYS A 29 -22.61 -1.48 9.70
C CYS A 29 -22.08 -2.62 8.81
N MET A 30 -21.78 -2.35 7.54
CA MET A 30 -21.29 -3.38 6.64
C MET A 30 -19.79 -3.64 6.90
N PRO A 31 -19.35 -4.90 7.06
CA PRO A 31 -17.93 -5.22 7.04
C PRO A 31 -17.31 -4.79 5.69
N PRO A 32 -16.07 -4.28 5.62
CA PRO A 32 -14.99 -4.28 6.62
C PRO A 32 -14.87 -2.99 7.44
N PHE A 33 -15.88 -2.12 7.44
CA PHE A 33 -15.81 -0.81 8.10
C PHE A 33 -15.76 -0.93 9.63
N LEU A 34 -15.07 0.00 10.30
CA LEU A 34 -14.97 0.09 11.76
C LEU A 34 -16.34 0.15 12.43
N GLY A 35 -17.35 0.71 11.73
CA GLY A 35 -18.74 0.73 12.18
C GLY A 35 -19.29 -0.65 12.49
N SER A 36 -18.92 -1.68 11.72
CA SER A 36 -19.36 -3.08 11.95
C SER A 36 -18.87 -3.67 13.27
N MET A 37 -17.82 -3.09 13.88
CA MET A 37 -17.27 -3.55 15.16
C MET A 37 -17.94 -2.92 16.38
N LEU A 38 -18.79 -1.89 16.21
CA LEU A 38 -19.52 -1.30 17.33
C LEU A 38 -20.69 -2.20 17.74
N ASP A 39 -20.85 -2.36 19.06
CA ASP A 39 -21.98 -3.11 19.65
C ASP A 39 -23.35 -2.54 19.23
N THR A 40 -23.40 -1.24 18.93
CA THR A 40 -24.60 -0.56 18.43
C THR A 40 -25.08 -1.14 17.10
N CYS A 41 -24.17 -1.46 16.18
CA CYS A 41 -24.51 -2.12 14.92
C CYS A 41 -24.99 -3.56 15.14
N ARG A 42 -24.43 -4.28 16.12
CA ARG A 42 -24.88 -5.64 16.47
C ARG A 42 -26.27 -5.66 17.10
N ALA A 43 -26.59 -4.65 17.90
CA ALA A 43 -27.90 -4.51 18.54
C ALA A 43 -28.99 -3.97 17.58
N GLY A 44 -28.66 -3.65 16.33
CA GLY A 44 -29.60 -3.06 15.37
C GLY A 44 -30.03 -1.64 15.73
N ILE A 45 -29.29 -0.96 16.60
CA ILE A 45 -29.59 0.41 17.03
C ILE A 45 -29.02 1.37 15.99
N GLU A 46 -29.81 2.37 15.58
CA GLU A 46 -29.33 3.37 14.65
C GLU A 46 -28.19 4.20 15.26
N LEU A 47 -27.03 4.18 14.60
CA LEU A 47 -25.91 5.05 14.97
C LEU A 47 -26.29 6.52 14.79
N GLY A 48 -26.08 7.30 15.85
CA GLY A 48 -26.20 8.76 15.79
C GLY A 48 -25.26 9.37 14.75
N ILE A 49 -25.73 10.46 14.11
CA ILE A 49 -25.02 11.15 13.02
C ILE A 49 -23.59 11.53 13.43
N SER A 50 -23.38 11.97 14.68
CA SER A 50 -22.06 12.35 15.20
C SER A 50 -21.06 11.19 15.15
N VAL A 51 -21.47 9.99 15.55
CA VAL A 51 -20.60 8.79 15.54
C VAL A 51 -20.28 8.38 14.10
N ARG A 52 -21.26 8.46 13.19
CA ARG A 52 -21.05 8.19 11.76
C ARG A 52 -20.01 9.13 11.14
N ILE A 53 -20.09 10.44 11.45
CA ILE A 53 -19.10 11.42 10.97
C ILE A 53 -17.71 11.11 11.52
N ILE A 54 -17.59 10.77 12.80
CA ILE A 54 -16.30 10.42 13.41
C ILE A 54 -15.70 9.18 12.73
N LEU A 55 -16.49 8.12 12.52
CA LEU A 55 -16.03 6.91 11.84
C LEU A 55 -15.56 7.21 10.41
N LEU A 56 -16.31 8.00 9.67
CA LEU A 56 -15.96 8.39 8.30
C LEU A 56 -14.65 9.19 8.25
N VAL A 57 -14.45 10.13 9.18
CA VAL A 57 -13.20 10.89 9.28
C VAL A 57 -12.03 9.98 9.64
N VAL A 58 -12.20 9.07 10.59
CA VAL A 58 -11.14 8.12 11.00
C VAL A 58 -10.75 7.23 9.84
N GLU A 59 -11.71 6.61 9.16
CA GLU A 59 -11.42 5.75 8.01
C GLU A 59 -10.80 6.51 6.84
N PHE A 60 -11.28 7.73 6.56
CA PHE A 60 -10.67 8.60 5.55
C PHE A 60 -9.21 8.90 5.87
N VAL A 61 -8.90 9.21 7.13
CA VAL A 61 -7.52 9.47 7.58
C VAL A 61 -6.64 8.21 7.46
N ILE A 62 -7.21 7.01 7.65
CA ILE A 62 -6.49 5.74 7.49
C ILE A 62 -6.24 5.41 6.00
N LEU A 63 -7.18 5.74 5.12
CA LEU A 63 -7.13 5.46 3.67
C LEU A 63 -6.33 6.49 2.87
N LEU A 64 -6.23 7.74 3.33
CA LEU A 64 -5.52 8.78 2.60
C LEU A 64 -4.03 8.42 2.34
N PRO A 65 -3.26 7.91 3.31
CA PRO A 65 -1.86 7.53 3.10
C PRO A 65 -1.68 6.38 2.10
N THR A 66 -2.62 5.43 2.03
CA THR A 66 -2.51 4.31 1.07
C THR A 66 -2.68 4.78 -0.36
N VAL A 67 -3.64 5.67 -0.60
CA VAL A 67 -3.86 6.29 -1.91
C VAL A 67 -2.64 7.11 -2.32
N VAL A 68 -2.06 7.89 -1.41
CA VAL A 68 -0.85 8.68 -1.70
C VAL A 68 0.35 7.77 -1.99
N ALA A 69 0.54 6.70 -1.22
CA ALA A 69 1.62 5.73 -1.42
C ALA A 69 1.48 4.96 -2.75
N ALA A 70 0.26 4.51 -3.08
CA ALA A 70 -0.03 3.83 -4.36
C ALA A 70 0.28 4.73 -5.56
N ASN A 71 -0.07 6.02 -5.47
CA ASN A 71 0.21 6.99 -6.54
C ASN A 71 1.71 7.29 -6.68
N TYR A 72 2.45 7.35 -5.57
CA TYR A 72 3.91 7.54 -5.59
C TYR A 72 4.63 6.37 -6.30
N ASN A 73 4.16 5.15 -6.02
CA ASN A 73 4.68 3.92 -6.61
C ASN A 73 4.51 3.86 -8.14
N VAL A 74 3.35 4.28 -8.64
CA VAL A 74 3.11 4.38 -10.10
C VAL A 74 4.03 5.42 -10.75
N TYR A 75 4.33 6.51 -10.04
CA TYR A 75 5.26 7.54 -10.51
C TYR A 75 6.69 7.01 -10.63
N ALA A 76 7.21 6.36 -9.58
CA ALA A 76 8.55 5.80 -9.57
C ALA A 76 8.76 4.79 -10.72
N LEU A 77 7.76 3.92 -10.96
CA LEU A 77 7.80 2.94 -12.05
C LEU A 77 7.86 3.61 -13.44
N ARG A 78 7.08 4.66 -13.67
CA ARG A 78 7.10 5.39 -14.96
C ARG A 78 8.41 6.14 -15.21
N CYS A 79 9.03 6.70 -14.16
CA CYS A 79 10.33 7.35 -14.30
C CYS A 79 11.45 6.37 -14.68
N ASN A 80 11.40 5.12 -14.18
CA ASN A 80 12.36 4.09 -14.57
C ASN A 80 12.26 3.76 -16.08
N LEU A 81 11.06 3.81 -16.66
CA LEU A 81 10.83 3.52 -18.09
C LEU A 81 11.25 4.65 -19.04
N SER A 82 11.31 5.90 -18.58
CA SER A 82 11.62 7.05 -19.44
C SER A 82 13.11 7.46 -19.45
N SER A 83 13.98 6.68 -18.81
CA SER A 83 15.38 7.06 -18.55
C SER A 83 16.34 6.72 -19.70
N ASP A 84 15.84 6.41 -20.89
CA ASP A 84 16.66 5.94 -22.02
C ASP A 84 17.24 7.07 -22.89
N ASP A 85 17.02 8.34 -22.54
CA ASP A 85 17.44 9.49 -23.35
C ASP A 85 18.65 10.23 -22.73
N ASP A 86 19.79 10.20 -23.44
CA ASP A 86 21.17 10.42 -22.93
C ASP A 86 21.59 11.91 -22.83
N SER A 87 20.65 12.85 -22.73
CA SER A 87 20.99 14.28 -22.72
C SER A 87 21.45 14.78 -21.34
N GLN A 88 22.57 15.51 -21.33
CA GLN A 88 23.26 15.97 -20.10
C GLN A 88 22.43 16.99 -19.28
N GLU A 89 21.61 17.82 -19.93
CA GLU A 89 20.65 18.70 -19.25
C GLU A 89 19.56 17.92 -18.52
N MET A 90 19.15 16.77 -19.07
CA MET A 90 18.13 15.92 -18.47
C MET A 90 18.62 15.30 -17.17
N THR A 91 19.91 14.92 -17.09
CA THR A 91 20.53 14.37 -15.88
C THR A 91 20.39 15.30 -14.68
N THR A 92 20.64 16.61 -14.85
CA THR A 92 20.56 17.56 -13.73
C THR A 92 19.13 17.71 -13.20
N ARG A 93 18.14 17.70 -14.11
CA ARG A 93 16.72 17.72 -13.73
C ARG A 93 16.33 16.42 -13.02
N PHE A 94 16.82 15.27 -13.48
CA PHE A 94 16.57 13.99 -12.83
C PHE A 94 17.17 13.90 -11.43
N ILE A 95 18.40 14.40 -11.22
CA ILE A 95 19.01 14.43 -9.87
C ILE A 95 18.15 15.25 -8.91
N LYS A 96 17.67 16.42 -9.33
CA LYS A 96 16.80 17.27 -8.49
C LYS A 96 15.46 16.60 -8.20
N THR A 97 14.85 15.95 -9.20
CA THR A 97 13.62 15.18 -9.02
C THR A 97 13.84 13.99 -8.06
N TYR A 98 14.94 13.27 -8.21
CA TYR A 98 15.31 12.15 -7.34
C TYR A 98 15.50 12.61 -5.89
N GLN A 99 16.15 13.76 -5.66
CA GLN A 99 16.27 14.35 -4.32
C GLN A 99 14.91 14.69 -3.72
N ASN A 100 14.00 15.28 -4.50
CA ASN A 100 12.63 15.57 -4.05
C ASN A 100 11.87 14.28 -3.74
N LEU A 101 11.98 13.26 -4.59
CA LEU A 101 11.38 11.94 -4.36
C LEU A 101 11.87 11.32 -3.07
N LYS A 102 13.16 11.45 -2.77
CA LYS A 102 13.76 10.93 -1.56
C LYS A 102 13.31 11.68 -0.31
N LEU A 103 13.14 13.00 -0.39
CA LEU A 103 12.54 13.77 0.71
C LEU A 103 11.11 13.30 0.97
N ILE A 104 10.32 13.07 -0.09
CA ILE A 104 8.96 12.55 0.02
C ILE A 104 8.98 11.14 0.62
N GLU A 105 9.89 10.25 0.18
CA GLU A 105 10.04 8.91 0.74
C GLU A 105 10.37 8.96 2.24
N ILE A 106 11.30 9.84 2.65
CA ILE A 106 11.66 10.01 4.05
C ILE A 106 10.48 10.55 4.87
N LEU A 107 9.78 11.58 4.38
CA LEU A 107 8.58 12.10 5.07
C LEU A 107 7.48 11.04 5.17
N ALA A 108 7.22 10.32 4.07
CA ALA A 108 6.25 9.24 4.03
C ALA A 108 6.66 8.15 5.01
N THR A 109 7.91 7.74 5.01
CA THR A 109 8.42 6.72 5.93
C THR A 109 8.29 7.18 7.38
N ILE A 110 8.71 8.39 7.75
CA ILE A 110 8.59 8.89 9.13
C ILE A 110 7.12 8.94 9.56
N THR A 111 6.24 9.44 8.69
CA THR A 111 4.80 9.59 9.01
C THR A 111 4.08 8.23 9.07
N THR A 112 4.48 7.29 8.24
CA THR A 112 3.75 6.02 7.99
C THR A 112 4.36 4.85 8.77
N SER A 113 5.65 4.90 9.09
CA SER A 113 6.40 3.78 9.68
C SER A 113 5.91 3.36 11.05
N TRP A 114 5.46 4.29 11.88
CA TRP A 114 5.14 3.96 13.26
C TRP A 114 3.73 3.40 13.46
N ARG A 115 2.79 3.64 12.54
CA ARG A 115 1.38 3.21 12.71
C ARG A 115 0.83 2.43 11.53
N LEU A 116 1.06 2.93 10.32
CA LEU A 116 0.45 2.36 9.13
C LEU A 116 1.20 1.09 8.72
N ILE A 117 2.54 1.11 8.68
CA ILE A 117 3.31 -0.07 8.25
C ILE A 117 2.98 -1.33 9.08
N PRO A 118 2.99 -1.30 10.43
CA PRO A 118 2.58 -2.45 11.23
C PRO A 118 1.13 -2.85 10.98
N ALA A 119 0.23 -1.87 10.85
CA ALA A 119 -1.17 -2.12 10.54
C ALA A 119 -1.37 -2.78 9.18
N PHE A 120 -0.59 -2.43 8.15
CA PHE A 120 -0.67 -3.08 6.84
C PHE A 120 -0.06 -4.48 6.88
N VAL A 121 1.16 -4.58 7.41
CA VAL A 121 1.93 -5.83 7.45
C VAL A 121 1.28 -6.88 8.34
N VAL A 122 0.61 -6.49 9.42
CA VAL A 122 -0.09 -7.42 10.32
C VAL A 122 -1.57 -7.50 9.97
N GLY A 123 -2.23 -6.38 9.72
CA GLY A 123 -3.67 -6.32 9.53
C GLY A 123 -4.14 -7.04 8.28
N PHE A 124 -3.49 -6.84 7.11
CA PHE A 124 -3.93 -7.53 5.89
C PHE A 124 -3.76 -9.05 5.99
N PRO A 125 -2.63 -9.58 6.47
CA PRO A 125 -2.51 -11.03 6.71
C PRO A 125 -3.55 -11.56 7.69
N VAL A 126 -3.84 -10.84 8.78
CA VAL A 126 -4.90 -11.26 9.73
C VAL A 126 -6.27 -11.31 9.05
N ILE A 127 -6.62 -10.27 8.28
CA ILE A 127 -7.87 -10.25 7.50
C ILE A 127 -7.90 -11.42 6.51
N GLN A 128 -6.77 -11.71 5.85
CA GLN A 128 -6.63 -12.79 4.88
C GLN A 128 -6.76 -14.19 5.54
N VAL A 129 -6.18 -14.38 6.74
CA VAL A 129 -6.36 -15.62 7.54
C VAL A 129 -7.83 -15.78 7.94
N LEU A 130 -8.46 -14.73 8.47
CA LEU A 130 -9.85 -14.79 8.92
C LEU A 130 -10.82 -15.06 7.76
N SER A 131 -10.66 -14.36 6.64
CA SER A 131 -11.52 -14.53 5.46
C SER A 131 -11.36 -15.92 4.85
N SER A 132 -10.12 -16.41 4.71
CA SER A 132 -9.88 -17.79 4.22
C SER A 132 -10.45 -18.84 5.17
N TYR A 133 -10.31 -18.65 6.48
CA TYR A 133 -10.87 -19.56 7.48
C TYR A 133 -12.40 -19.61 7.39
N VAL A 134 -13.09 -18.47 7.30
CA VAL A 134 -14.55 -18.41 7.14
C VAL A 134 -14.98 -19.08 5.84
N CYS A 135 -14.31 -18.81 4.72
CA CYS A 135 -14.61 -19.42 3.43
C CYS A 135 -14.47 -20.95 3.43
N ILE A 136 -13.49 -21.49 4.15
CA ILE A 136 -13.25 -22.94 4.22
C ILE A 136 -14.22 -23.60 5.22
N ARG A 137 -14.36 -23.02 6.42
CA ARG A 137 -15.06 -23.69 7.52
C ARG A 137 -16.56 -23.47 7.53
N LEU A 138 -17.01 -22.27 7.21
CA LEU A 138 -18.42 -21.86 7.29
C LEU A 138 -19.14 -21.98 5.94
N ARG A 139 -18.54 -22.67 4.96
CA ARG A 139 -19.04 -22.76 3.58
C ARG A 139 -20.49 -23.22 3.49
N ASP A 140 -20.90 -24.16 4.33
CA ASP A 140 -22.25 -24.76 4.31
C ASP A 140 -23.25 -23.99 5.17
N GLU A 141 -22.77 -23.10 6.05
CA GLU A 141 -23.61 -22.32 6.97
C GLU A 141 -23.94 -20.92 6.45
N ILE A 142 -23.08 -20.35 5.60
CA ILE A 142 -23.23 -18.98 5.09
C ILE A 142 -23.96 -18.93 3.75
N SER A 143 -24.64 -17.81 3.49
CA SER A 143 -25.24 -17.57 2.18
C SER A 143 -24.18 -17.39 1.10
N LEU A 144 -24.53 -17.68 -0.15
CA LEU A 144 -23.62 -17.52 -1.31
C LEU A 144 -23.08 -16.08 -1.43
N SER A 145 -23.89 -15.08 -1.06
CA SER A 145 -23.51 -13.66 -1.10
C SER A 145 -22.40 -13.34 -0.10
N GLU A 146 -22.53 -13.84 1.14
CA GLU A 146 -21.52 -13.66 2.18
C GLU A 146 -20.22 -14.38 1.83
N PHE A 147 -20.32 -15.62 1.33
CA PHE A 147 -19.16 -16.37 0.83
C PHE A 147 -18.39 -15.56 -0.22
N LEU A 148 -19.10 -14.99 -1.21
CA LEU A 148 -18.47 -14.20 -2.26
C LEU A 148 -17.80 -12.94 -1.71
N MET A 149 -18.41 -12.27 -0.73
CA MET A 149 -17.82 -11.11 -0.08
C MET A 149 -16.53 -11.45 0.65
N PHE A 150 -16.50 -12.54 1.42
CA PHE A 150 -15.27 -12.99 2.11
C PHE A 150 -14.18 -13.44 1.14
N LEU A 151 -14.56 -14.12 0.05
CA LEU A 151 -13.62 -14.51 -1.00
C LEU A 151 -13.02 -13.28 -1.70
N LEU A 152 -13.83 -12.27 -1.99
CA LEU A 152 -13.36 -11.02 -2.57
C LEU A 152 -12.41 -10.29 -1.62
N LEU A 153 -12.75 -10.22 -0.32
CA LEU A 153 -11.89 -9.62 0.71
C LEU A 153 -10.54 -10.36 0.83
N TYR A 154 -10.55 -11.69 0.73
CA TYR A 154 -9.33 -12.50 0.67
C TYR A 154 -8.47 -12.15 -0.54
N LEU A 155 -9.07 -12.11 -1.74
CA LEU A 155 -8.38 -11.78 -2.98
C LEU A 155 -7.83 -10.35 -2.95
N ASP A 156 -8.60 -9.39 -2.46
CA ASP A 156 -8.16 -8.00 -2.30
C ASP A 156 -6.96 -7.91 -1.37
N GLY A 157 -7.00 -8.57 -0.21
CA GLY A 157 -5.86 -8.62 0.71
C GLY A 157 -4.62 -9.27 0.09
N PHE A 158 -4.82 -10.35 -0.67
CA PHE A 158 -3.75 -11.05 -1.39
C PHE A 158 -3.11 -10.13 -2.45
N PHE A 159 -3.91 -9.50 -3.30
CA PHE A 159 -3.42 -8.61 -4.36
C PHE A 159 -2.75 -7.37 -3.78
N ILE A 160 -3.34 -6.73 -2.76
CA ILE A 160 -2.75 -5.56 -2.11
C ILE A 160 -1.37 -5.91 -1.54
N ASN A 161 -1.25 -7.01 -0.79
CA ASN A 161 0.04 -7.45 -0.26
C ASN A 161 1.05 -7.73 -1.38
N MET A 162 0.68 -8.53 -2.38
CA MET A 162 1.56 -8.87 -3.49
C MET A 162 2.03 -7.63 -4.26
N VAL A 163 1.12 -6.74 -4.63
CA VAL A 163 1.44 -5.52 -5.38
C VAL A 163 2.30 -4.60 -4.53
N LEU A 164 1.93 -4.33 -3.28
CA LEU A 164 2.65 -3.43 -2.38
C LEU A 164 4.12 -3.85 -2.22
N PHE A 165 4.36 -5.11 -1.88
CA PHE A 165 5.72 -5.61 -1.66
C PHE A 165 6.51 -5.77 -2.96
N THR A 166 5.88 -6.20 -4.06
CA THR A 166 6.53 -6.30 -5.38
C THR A 166 7.00 -4.92 -5.84
N VAL A 167 6.14 -3.92 -5.72
CA VAL A 167 6.46 -2.55 -6.08
C VAL A 167 7.55 -1.97 -5.19
N ALA A 168 7.51 -2.22 -3.87
CA ALA A 168 8.58 -1.81 -2.96
C ALA A 168 9.94 -2.41 -3.36
N SER A 169 9.96 -3.71 -3.69
CA SER A 169 11.16 -4.41 -4.15
C SER A 169 11.67 -3.85 -5.49
N ASN A 170 10.78 -3.69 -6.48
CA ASN A 170 11.14 -3.19 -7.80
C ASN A 170 11.62 -1.74 -7.74
N THR A 171 11.05 -0.92 -6.86
CA THR A 171 11.50 0.47 -6.66
C THR A 171 12.91 0.51 -6.07
N PHE A 172 13.21 -0.38 -5.12
CA PHE A 172 14.56 -0.50 -4.58
C PHE A 172 15.58 -0.98 -5.62
N GLU A 173 15.27 -2.07 -6.33
CA GLU A 173 16.16 -2.63 -7.36
C GLU A 173 16.37 -1.62 -8.50
N GLY A 174 15.29 -1.04 -9.02
CA GLY A 174 15.34 -0.04 -10.09
C GLY A 174 16.11 1.22 -9.68
N SER A 175 15.89 1.74 -8.47
CA SER A 175 16.64 2.91 -8.00
C SER A 175 18.12 2.61 -7.76
N SER A 176 18.45 1.40 -7.30
CA SER A 176 19.84 0.95 -7.11
C SER A 176 20.55 0.77 -8.44
N GLU A 177 19.90 0.17 -9.43
CA GLU A 177 20.46 0.00 -10.77
C GLU A 177 20.67 1.34 -11.47
N LEU A 178 19.70 2.25 -11.37
CA LEU A 178 19.76 3.58 -11.96
C LEU A 178 20.88 4.43 -11.33
N LEU A 179 21.03 4.40 -10.00
CA LEU A 179 22.17 5.02 -9.32
C LEU A 179 23.51 4.41 -9.75
N ARG A 180 23.58 3.10 -9.94
CA ARG A 180 24.80 2.42 -10.43
C ARG A 180 25.15 2.86 -11.85
N LYS A 181 24.18 2.92 -12.76
CA LYS A 181 24.37 3.40 -14.13
C LYS A 181 24.88 4.84 -14.15
N TRP A 182 24.29 5.72 -13.33
CA TRP A 182 24.74 7.11 -13.22
C TRP A 182 26.13 7.25 -12.61
N LYS A 183 26.49 6.42 -11.61
CA LYS A 183 27.86 6.43 -11.03
C LYS A 183 28.92 5.97 -12.04
N TRP A 184 28.58 5.03 -12.91
CA TRP A 184 29.50 4.53 -13.94
C TRP A 184 29.56 5.40 -15.20
N SER A 185 28.57 6.26 -15.44
CA SER A 185 28.63 7.22 -16.53
C SER A 185 29.77 8.22 -16.30
N GLN A 186 30.76 8.22 -17.21
CA GLN A 186 31.99 8.99 -17.08
C GLN A 186 31.85 10.48 -17.43
N LYS A 187 30.69 10.94 -17.93
CA LYS A 187 30.49 12.32 -18.43
C LYS A 187 30.08 13.34 -17.37
N HIS A 188 30.19 13.02 -16.08
CA HIS A 188 29.74 13.89 -15.00
C HIS A 188 30.84 14.83 -14.48
N SER A 189 30.46 16.07 -14.20
CA SER A 189 31.31 17.03 -13.49
C SER A 189 31.74 16.48 -12.12
N ARG A 190 32.91 16.90 -11.62
CA ARG A 190 33.43 16.53 -10.29
C ARG A 190 32.41 16.82 -9.18
N TYR A 191 31.62 17.89 -9.33
CA TYR A 191 30.53 18.23 -8.42
C TYR A 191 29.40 17.19 -8.48
N THR A 192 28.91 16.88 -9.68
CA THR A 192 27.83 15.90 -9.91
C THR A 192 28.18 14.51 -9.38
N ARG A 193 29.44 14.07 -9.55
CA ARG A 193 29.90 12.79 -9.01
C ARG A 193 29.80 12.74 -7.48
N LYS A 194 30.22 13.81 -6.77
CA LYS A 194 30.07 13.90 -5.31
C LYS A 194 28.61 13.86 -4.86
N VAL A 195 27.71 14.49 -5.61
CA VAL A 195 26.27 14.46 -5.32
C VAL A 195 25.70 13.06 -5.55
N LEU A 196 26.05 12.38 -6.65
CA LEU A 196 25.62 11.01 -6.92
C LEU A 196 26.14 10.02 -5.86
N ASP A 197 27.35 10.25 -5.35
CA ASP A 197 27.93 9.42 -4.29
C ASP A 197 27.20 9.57 -2.96
N SER A 198 26.64 10.74 -2.65
CA SER A 198 25.83 10.94 -1.44
C SER A 198 24.39 10.41 -1.56
N LEU A 199 23.91 10.14 -2.78
CA LEU A 199 22.60 9.54 -3.00
C LEU A 199 22.63 8.04 -2.68
N THR A 200 21.92 7.67 -1.62
CA THR A 200 21.52 6.27 -1.36
C THR A 200 20.25 5.89 -2.15
N PRO A 201 20.10 4.60 -2.53
CA PRO A 201 18.88 4.09 -3.16
C PRO A 201 17.63 4.33 -2.31
N LEU A 202 16.47 4.41 -2.97
CA LEU A 202 15.16 4.53 -2.29
C LEU A 202 14.90 3.18 -1.60
N LYS A 203 14.81 3.20 -0.27
CA LYS A 203 14.67 2.01 0.58
C LYS A 203 13.44 2.17 1.46
N PHE A 204 12.38 1.44 1.14
CA PHE A 204 11.24 1.29 2.04
C PHE A 204 11.65 0.41 3.24
N LYS A 205 11.64 0.98 4.44
CA LYS A 205 11.96 0.26 5.68
C LYS A 205 10.70 -0.08 6.45
N ILE A 206 10.56 -1.35 6.82
CA ILE A 206 9.49 -1.86 7.68
C ILE A 206 10.13 -2.26 9.01
N CYS A 207 9.80 -1.54 10.09
CA CYS A 207 10.30 -1.83 11.44
C CYS A 207 11.83 -2.04 11.49
N ASN A 208 12.59 -1.09 10.92
CA ASN A 208 14.06 -1.14 10.73
C ASN A 208 14.60 -2.21 9.76
N ASN A 209 13.79 -3.17 9.34
CA ASN A 209 14.18 -4.18 8.35
C ASN A 209 13.89 -3.70 6.93
N PHE A 210 14.71 -4.17 5.99
CA PHE A 210 14.53 -3.91 4.58
C PHE A 210 13.52 -4.91 3.99
N VAL A 211 12.63 -4.42 3.12
CA VAL A 211 11.66 -5.27 2.42
C VAL A 211 12.37 -5.97 1.26
N GLU A 212 12.68 -7.24 1.43
CA GLU A 212 13.22 -8.06 0.36
C GLU A 212 12.14 -8.51 -0.61
N ARG A 213 12.53 -8.87 -1.84
CA ARG A 213 11.63 -9.40 -2.88
C ARG A 213 10.84 -10.64 -2.46
N THR A 214 11.35 -11.38 -1.50
CA THR A 214 10.77 -12.61 -0.93
C THR A 214 9.76 -12.34 0.18
N THR A 215 9.73 -11.12 0.74
CA THR A 215 8.78 -10.71 1.79
C THR A 215 7.31 -11.07 1.49
N PRO A 216 6.76 -10.82 0.28
CA PRO A 216 5.37 -11.19 0.02
C PRO A 216 5.15 -12.70 0.08
N LEU A 217 6.10 -13.51 -0.38
CA LEU A 217 5.99 -14.97 -0.31
C LEU A 217 6.02 -15.45 1.16
N VAL A 218 6.90 -14.88 1.98
CA VAL A 218 6.99 -15.21 3.42
C VAL A 218 5.68 -14.86 4.13
N ILE A 219 5.09 -13.70 3.81
CA ILE A 219 3.80 -13.28 4.40
C ILE A 219 2.66 -14.20 3.95
N GLN A 220 2.66 -14.63 2.69
CA GLN A 220 1.65 -15.58 2.18
C GLN A 220 1.81 -16.96 2.81
N ASP A 221 3.03 -17.48 2.93
CA ASP A 221 3.30 -18.75 3.62
C ASP A 221 2.86 -18.68 5.09
N PHE A 222 3.19 -17.61 5.80
CA PHE A 222 2.70 -17.36 7.15
C PHE A 222 1.16 -17.37 7.23
N THR A 223 0.49 -16.72 6.28
CA THR A 223 -0.98 -16.66 6.24
C THR A 223 -1.56 -18.05 6.05
N ILE A 224 -1.04 -18.83 5.10
CA ILE A 224 -1.48 -20.21 4.84
C ILE A 224 -1.26 -21.10 6.07
N GLN A 225 -0.07 -21.03 6.69
CA GLN A 225 0.24 -21.83 7.88
C GLN A 225 -0.68 -21.50 9.06
N ASN A 226 -1.00 -20.23 9.29
CA ASN A 226 -1.95 -19.84 10.35
C ASN A 226 -3.37 -20.32 10.04
N THR A 227 -3.82 -20.22 8.79
CA THR A 227 -5.14 -20.77 8.38
C THR A 227 -5.20 -22.28 8.60
N VAL A 228 -4.18 -23.03 8.18
CA VAL A 228 -4.11 -24.49 8.38
C VAL A 228 -4.11 -24.83 9.88
N THR A 229 -3.30 -24.13 10.67
CA THR A 229 -3.26 -24.33 12.14
C THR A 229 -4.61 -24.06 12.79
N GLY A 230 -5.29 -22.98 12.37
CA GLY A 230 -6.64 -22.65 12.84
C GLY A 230 -7.68 -23.71 12.47
N LEU A 231 -7.54 -24.35 11.31
CA LEU A 231 -8.41 -25.47 10.91
C LEU A 231 -8.12 -26.75 11.71
N LEU A 232 -6.86 -27.03 12.06
CA LEU A 232 -6.46 -28.22 12.81
C LEU A 232 -6.81 -28.15 14.31
N LEU A 233 -6.76 -26.96 14.93
CA LEU A 233 -7.02 -26.77 16.37
C LEU A 233 -8.47 -27.04 16.80
N LYS A 234 -9.40 -27.20 15.86
CA LYS A 234 -10.83 -27.39 16.13
C LYS A 234 -11.32 -28.82 15.79
N ASN A 235 -10.40 -29.77 15.67
CA ASN A 235 -10.70 -31.22 15.60
C ASN A 235 -10.60 -31.87 16.98
#